data_AF-A0AAV6LPT5-F1
#
_entry.id   AF-A0AAV6LPT5-F1
#
_cell.length_a   1.000
_cell.length_b   1.000
_cell.length_c   1.000
_cell.angle_alpha   90.00
_cell.angle_beta   90.00
_cell.angle_gamma   90.00
#
_symmetry.space_group_name_H-M   'P 1'
#
loop_
_entity.id
_entity.type
_entity.pdbx_description
1 polymer ?
#
loop_
_entity_poly.entity_id
_entity_poly.type
_entity_poly.pdbx_seq_one_letter_code
_entity_poly.pdbx_strand_id
1 'polypeptide(L)'
;MTVAPLLRYGKYCGVLYSGCPGEQPCDGLDNCCMRHDACIKANNNDYLNTVCSQNFLRCVNKFKRRRRMPFKGNTCSIDQVTNVMTTAMNFALIAGRFVNKS
;
A
#
# COMPACT_ATOMS: atom_id res chain seq x y z
N MET A 1 -4.49 -5.78 17.78
CA MET A 1 -4.18 -4.57 17.00
C MET A 1 -3.11 -4.93 15.98
N THR A 2 -3.34 -4.68 14.70
CA THR A 2 -2.29 -4.87 13.67
C THR A 2 -1.43 -3.62 13.61
N VAL A 3 -0.11 -3.76 13.80
CA VAL A 3 0.85 -2.66 13.68
C VAL A 3 1.50 -2.67 12.29
N ALA A 4 1.80 -1.49 11.75
CA ALA A 4 2.32 -1.31 10.39
C ALA A 4 3.50 -2.24 10.02
N PRO A 5 4.53 -2.43 10.88
CA PRO A 5 5.68 -3.27 10.52
C PRO A 5 5.38 -4.76 10.32
N LEU A 6 4.29 -5.27 10.91
CA LEU A 6 3.95 -6.70 10.88
C LEU A 6 2.78 -7.01 9.95
N LEU A 7 2.19 -5.99 9.33
CA LEU A 7 1.04 -6.17 8.44
C LEU A 7 1.48 -6.89 7.17
N ARG A 8 0.80 -8.02 6.87
CA ARG A 8 0.80 -8.67 5.57
C ARG A 8 -0.65 -8.90 5.15
N TYR A 9 -1.03 -8.34 4.01
CA TYR A 9 -2.37 -8.46 3.46
C TYR A 9 -2.30 -8.81 1.97
N GLY A 10 -3.14 -9.74 1.53
CA GLY A 10 -3.13 -10.22 0.15
C GLY A 10 -1.78 -10.83 -0.20
N LYS A 11 -1.25 -10.50 -1.38
CA LYS A 11 0.09 -10.91 -1.86
C LYS A 11 1.11 -9.78 -1.87
N TYR A 12 0.66 -8.52 -1.84
CA TYR A 12 1.50 -7.35 -2.11
C TYR A 12 1.55 -6.33 -0.97
N CYS A 13 0.63 -6.39 0.00
CA CYS A 13 0.57 -5.34 1.00
C CYS A 13 1.39 -5.69 2.25
N GLY A 14 2.61 -5.14 2.35
CA GLY A 14 3.44 -5.23 3.56
C GLY A 14 4.84 -4.66 3.34
N VAL A 15 5.56 -4.39 4.44
CA VAL A 15 6.94 -3.92 4.34
C VAL A 15 7.85 -5.09 3.94
N LEU A 16 8.65 -4.91 2.88
CA LEU A 16 9.51 -5.95 2.31
C LEU A 16 8.74 -7.24 1.97
N TYR A 17 7.48 -7.08 1.58
CA TYR A 17 6.57 -8.17 1.26
C TYR A 17 5.88 -7.83 -0.06
N SER A 18 6.07 -8.67 -1.08
CA SER A 18 5.51 -8.48 -2.41
C SER A 18 5.26 -9.81 -3.10
N GLY A 19 4.43 -9.82 -4.15
CA GLY A 19 4.06 -11.01 -4.90
C GLY A 19 5.08 -11.38 -5.99
N CYS A 20 5.00 -12.63 -6.46
CA CYS A 20 5.82 -13.13 -7.57
C CYS A 20 5.39 -12.50 -8.92
N PRO A 21 6.27 -12.48 -9.94
CA PRO A 21 5.90 -12.08 -11.29
C PRO A 21 4.72 -12.90 -11.83
N GLY A 22 3.71 -12.23 -12.37
CA GLY A 22 2.52 -12.86 -12.95
C GLY A 22 1.40 -13.19 -11.96
N GLU A 23 1.64 -13.09 -10.65
CA GLU A 23 0.57 -13.29 -9.66
C GLU A 23 -0.50 -12.19 -9.76
N GLN A 24 -1.77 -12.59 -9.71
CA GLN A 24 -2.86 -11.63 -9.65
C GLN A 24 -3.09 -11.15 -8.21
N PRO A 25 -3.39 -9.85 -8.00
CA PRO A 25 -3.72 -9.33 -6.68
C PRO A 25 -5.01 -9.97 -6.16
N CYS A 26 -5.07 -10.25 -4.87
CA CYS A 26 -6.20 -10.93 -4.23
C CYS A 26 -7.49 -10.11 -4.32
N ASP A 27 -7.40 -8.78 -4.23
CA ASP A 27 -8.53 -7.87 -4.37
C ASP A 27 -8.11 -6.47 -4.84
N GLY A 28 -9.04 -5.51 -4.76
CA GLY A 28 -8.80 -4.14 -5.15
C GLY A 28 -7.79 -3.37 -4.26
N LEU A 29 -7.65 -3.75 -2.98
CA LEU A 29 -6.68 -3.15 -2.06
C LEU A 29 -5.29 -3.73 -2.32
N ASP A 30 -5.19 -5.05 -2.50
CA ASP A 30 -3.95 -5.73 -2.85
C ASP A 30 -3.39 -5.23 -4.20
N ASN A 31 -4.26 -4.92 -5.16
CA ASN A 31 -3.88 -4.27 -6.40
C ASN A 31 -3.30 -2.85 -6.19
N CYS A 32 -3.72 -2.11 -5.16
CA CYS A 32 -3.09 -0.82 -4.84
C CYS A 32 -1.65 -1.03 -4.37
N CYS A 33 -1.41 -2.05 -3.55
CA CYS A 33 -0.07 -2.42 -3.09
C CYS A 33 0.82 -2.90 -4.24
N MET A 34 0.31 -3.79 -5.10
CA MET A 34 1.03 -4.25 -6.29
C MET A 34 1.53 -3.09 -7.17
N ARG A 35 0.67 -2.08 -7.40
CA ARG A 35 1.03 -0.88 -8.16
C ARG A 35 2.03 0.00 -7.44
N HIS A 36 1.92 0.09 -6.12
CA HIS A 36 2.88 0.81 -5.30
C HIS A 36 4.26 0.15 -5.37
N ASP A 37 4.36 -1.17 -5.16
CA ASP A 37 5.62 -1.91 -5.22
C ASP A 37 6.30 -1.76 -6.59
N ALA A 38 5.51 -1.85 -7.67
CA ALA A 38 6.00 -1.60 -9.02
C ALA A 38 6.52 -0.16 -9.20
N CYS A 39 5.82 0.82 -8.63
CA CYS A 39 6.24 2.23 -8.64
C CYS A 39 7.57 2.41 -7.88
N ILE A 40 7.70 1.83 -6.69
CA ILE A 40 8.94 1.88 -5.89
C ILE A 40 10.10 1.28 -6.66
N LYS A 41 9.91 0.09 -7.25
CA LYS A 41 10.93 -0.58 -8.07
C LYS A 41 11.36 0.25 -9.26
N ALA A 42 10.42 0.94 -9.92
CA ALA A 42 10.71 1.83 -11.05
C ALA A 42 11.40 3.15 -10.63
N ASN A 43 11.37 3.50 -9.34
CA ASN A 43 12.00 4.71 -8.79
C ASN A 43 13.21 4.34 -7.91
N ASN A 44 14.07 3.42 -8.37
CA ASN A 44 15.31 3.03 -7.68
C ASN A 44 15.11 2.51 -6.24
N ASN A 45 13.98 1.85 -5.98
CA ASN A 45 13.58 1.39 -4.64
C ASN A 45 13.43 2.53 -3.61
N ASP A 46 13.13 3.76 -4.05
CA ASP A 46 12.87 4.90 -3.18
C ASP A 46 11.49 4.80 -2.51
N TYR A 47 11.46 4.25 -1.29
CA TYR A 47 10.25 4.17 -0.46
C TYR A 47 9.68 5.52 0.00
N LEU A 48 10.44 6.62 -0.14
CA LEU A 48 9.98 7.98 0.15
C LEU A 48 9.48 8.72 -1.10
N ASN A 49 9.43 8.01 -2.24
CA ASN A 49 8.98 8.61 -3.49
C ASN A 49 7.54 9.13 -3.36
N THR A 50 7.41 10.46 -3.38
CA THR A 50 6.14 11.13 -3.11
C THR A 50 5.04 10.81 -4.13
N VAL A 51 5.42 10.51 -5.38
CA VAL A 51 4.48 10.12 -6.44
C VAL A 51 3.91 8.73 -6.14
N CYS A 52 4.75 7.78 -5.75
CA CYS A 52 4.30 6.45 -5.36
C CYS A 52 3.36 6.49 -4.15
N SER A 53 3.73 7.22 -3.08
CA SER A 53 2.87 7.35 -1.89
C SER A 53 1.52 8.05 -2.21
N GLN A 54 1.53 9.12 -3.00
CA GLN A 54 0.29 9.81 -3.41
C GLN A 54 -0.62 8.92 -4.28
N ASN A 55 -0.03 8.18 -5.23
CA ASN A 55 -0.77 7.24 -6.06
C ASN A 55 -1.43 6.13 -5.24
N PHE A 56 -0.69 5.60 -4.26
CA PHE A 56 -1.22 4.61 -3.33
C PHE A 56 -2.39 5.16 -2.52
N LEU A 57 -2.23 6.34 -1.89
CA LEU A 57 -3.29 6.99 -1.11
C LEU A 57 -4.56 7.23 -1.94
N ARG A 58 -4.42 7.70 -3.18
CA ARG A 58 -5.55 7.85 -4.12
C ARG A 58 -6.21 6.51 -4.43
N CYS A 59 -5.43 5.45 -4.62
CA CYS A 59 -5.93 4.11 -4.90
C CYS A 59 -6.74 3.56 -3.72
N VAL A 60 -6.21 3.62 -2.49
CA VAL A 60 -6.90 3.18 -1.27
C VAL A 60 -8.20 3.95 -1.05
N ASN A 61 -8.19 5.28 -1.24
CA ASN A 61 -9.41 6.09 -1.15
C ASN A 61 -10.48 5.65 -2.16
N LYS A 62 -10.08 5.34 -3.40
CA LYS A 62 -11.00 4.82 -4.43
C LYS A 62 -11.53 3.43 -4.08
N PHE A 63 -10.70 2.55 -3.49
CA PHE A 63 -11.12 1.24 -3.00
C PHE A 63 -12.19 1.38 -1.91
N LYS A 64 -11.94 2.21 -0.88
CA LYS A 64 -12.90 2.48 0.21
C LYS A 64 -14.22 3.03 -0.32
N ARG A 65 -14.18 4.01 -1.23
CA ARG A 65 -15.40 4.62 -1.81
C ARG A 65 -16.25 3.62 -2.61
N ARG A 66 -15.62 2.66 -3.28
CA ARG A 66 -16.33 1.64 -4.07
C ARG A 66 -16.91 0.50 -3.24
N ARG A 67 -16.71 0.51 -1.90
CA ARG A 67 -17.20 -0.52 -0.96
C ARG A 67 -16.93 -1.95 -1.45
N ARG A 68 -15.75 -2.16 -2.04
CA ARG A 68 -15.39 -3.47 -2.59
C ARG A 68 -15.16 -4.45 -1.46
N MET A 69 -15.75 -5.64 -1.61
CA MET A 69 -15.55 -6.73 -0.67
C MET A 69 -14.09 -7.23 -0.73
N PRO A 70 -13.51 -7.63 0.41
CA PRO A 70 -12.21 -8.29 0.42
C PRO A 70 -12.29 -9.69 -0.19
N PHE A 71 -11.13 -10.26 -0.49
CA PHE A 71 -11.03 -11.62 -1.00
C PHE A 71 -11.53 -12.68 0.01
N LYS A 72 -11.98 -13.82 -0.51
CA LYS A 72 -12.46 -14.95 0.30
C LYS A 72 -11.34 -15.47 1.20
N GLY A 73 -11.64 -15.66 2.49
CA GLY A 73 -10.66 -16.13 3.48
C GLY A 73 -9.83 -15.01 4.12
N ASN A 74 -10.08 -13.74 3.78
CA ASN A 74 -9.50 -12.62 4.51
C ASN A 74 -9.94 -12.63 5.98
N THR A 75 -8.96 -12.64 6.89
CA THR A 75 -9.16 -12.57 8.35
C THR A 75 -8.90 -11.18 8.92
N CYS A 76 -8.45 -10.23 8.10
CA CYS A 76 -8.14 -8.87 8.53
C CYS A 76 -9.36 -7.93 8.46
N SER A 77 -9.45 -7.00 9.42
CA SER A 77 -10.38 -5.87 9.31
C SER A 77 -9.91 -4.90 8.24
N ILE A 78 -10.72 -4.70 7.20
CA ILE A 78 -10.38 -3.82 6.07
C ILE A 78 -10.23 -2.36 6.48
N ASP A 79 -11.03 -1.89 7.42
CA ASP A 79 -10.88 -0.53 7.94
C ASP A 79 -9.56 -0.37 8.70
N GLN A 80 -9.18 -1.34 9.52
CA GLN A 80 -7.89 -1.30 10.23
C GLN A 80 -6.72 -1.36 9.26
N VAL A 81 -6.74 -2.29 8.31
CA VAL A 81 -5.69 -2.46 7.29
C VAL A 81 -5.50 -1.18 6.49
N THR A 82 -6.58 -0.63 5.94
CA THR A 82 -6.52 0.60 5.14
C THR A 82 -6.08 1.81 5.97
N ASN A 83 -6.49 1.92 7.23
CA ASN A 83 -6.05 3.01 8.11
C ASN A 83 -4.55 2.92 8.42
N VAL A 84 -4.05 1.74 8.77
CA VAL A 84 -2.60 1.52 9.04
C VAL A 84 -1.77 1.89 7.82
N MET A 85 -2.16 1.43 6.63
CA MET A 85 -1.46 1.74 5.38
C MET A 85 -1.51 3.23 5.03
N THR A 86 -2.68 3.86 5.19
CA THR A 86 -2.86 5.30 4.92
C THR A 86 -1.97 6.13 5.85
N THR A 87 -1.92 5.79 7.14
CA THR A 87 -1.06 6.45 8.12
C THR A 87 0.42 6.31 7.74
N ALA A 88 0.89 5.10 7.46
CA ALA A 88 2.28 4.86 7.05
C ALA A 88 2.66 5.67 5.79
N MET A 89 1.77 5.69 4.79
CA MET A 89 2.02 6.40 3.53
C MET A 89 1.95 7.92 3.67
N ASN A 90 1.14 8.44 4.59
CA ASN A 90 1.17 9.87 4.94
C ASN A 90 2.52 10.25 5.57
N PHE A 91 3.07 9.42 6.47
CA PHE A 91 4.40 9.65 7.03
C PHE A 91 5.49 9.59 5.95
N ALA A 92 5.46 8.58 5.07
CA ALA A 92 6.40 8.49 3.94
C ALA A 92 6.32 9.71 3.02
N LEU A 93 5.11 10.17 2.71
CA LEU A 93 4.88 11.36 1.89
C LEU A 93 5.44 12.63 2.53
N ILE A 94 5.25 12.80 3.84
CA ILE A 94 5.80 13.94 4.59
C ILE A 94 7.33 13.87 4.58
N ALA A 95 7.91 12.71 4.93
CA ALA A 95 9.36 12.50 4.94
C ALA A 95 10.00 12.74 3.57
N GLY A 96 9.42 12.20 2.48
CA GLY A 96 9.90 12.43 1.12
C GLY A 96 9.85 13.89 0.69
N ARG A 97 8.85 14.66 1.14
CA ARG A 97 8.80 16.11 0.90
C ARG A 97 9.88 16.89 1.65
N PHE A 98 10.32 16.42 2.82
CA PHE A 98 11.43 17.05 3.55
C PHE A 98 12.77 16.73 2.89
N VAL A 99 13.00 15.47 2.51
CA VAL A 99 14.23 15.05 1.81
C VAL A 99 14.39 15.76 0.47
N ASN A 100 13.32 15.85 -0.34
CA ASN A 100 13.37 16.52 -1.64
C ASN A 100 13.50 18.06 -1.57
N LYS A 101 13.34 18.66 -0.39
CA LYS A 101 13.50 20.11 -0.17
C LYS A 101 14.88 20.49 0.36
N SER A 102 15.67 19.51 0.78
CA SER A 102 16.99 19.70 1.39
C SER A 102 18.11 19.63 0.35
#